data_AF-A0A7C4Q830-F1
#
_entry.id   AF-A0A7C4Q830-F1
#
_cell.length_a   1.000
_cell.length_b   1.000
_cell.length_c   1.000
_cell.angle_alpha   90.00
_cell.angle_beta   90.00
_cell.angle_gamma   90.00
#
_symmetry.space_group_name_H-M   'P 1'
#
loop_
_entity.id
_entity.type
_entity.pdbx_description
1 polymer ?
#
loop_
_entity_poly.entity_id
_entity_poly.type
_entity_poly.pdbx_seq_one_letter_code
_entity_poly.pdbx_strand_id
1 'polypeptide(L)'
;MSDTKKHEYAAAQNEAARRLAEAPKSVHQEDLGNPAVLGRVHVYGDNIDTDVIIPARYLTTSDPRELAAHCMEDLDPDFLAKVQPGDILVAGENFGCGSSREHAPLAIKAAGISCVIAASFARIFYRNAINIGLPILECPEAARSLHDGDLVSLDFETGTIRRVSGDPGSAEGAEPAGLTWKAQPFPPFIREIIEAGGLVEATRRRLAQSQTGSRRDSRVGSQGGES
;
A
#
# COMPACT_ATOMS: atom_id res chain seq x y z
N MET A 1 26.87 -0.57 3.26
CA MET A 1 26.30 -0.84 1.92
C MET A 1 27.17 -0.15 0.88
N SER A 2 27.57 -0.84 -0.20
CA SER A 2 28.39 -0.22 -1.26
C SER A 2 27.55 0.72 -2.13
N ASP A 3 28.18 1.75 -2.69
CA ASP A 3 27.55 2.71 -3.60
C ASP A 3 26.86 2.06 -4.81
N THR A 4 27.27 0.84 -5.16
CA THR A 4 26.70 0.04 -6.25
C THR A 4 25.21 -0.28 -6.05
N LYS A 5 24.81 -0.70 -4.83
CA LYS A 5 23.41 -1.08 -4.56
C LYS A 5 22.44 0.11 -4.57
N LYS A 6 22.92 1.30 -4.21
CA LYS A 6 22.12 2.55 -4.27
C LYS A 6 21.85 2.98 -5.70
N HIS A 7 22.82 2.80 -6.59
CA HIS A 7 22.68 3.09 -8.02
C HIS A 7 21.75 2.12 -8.74
N GLU A 8 21.81 0.83 -8.39
CA GLU A 8 20.90 -0.20 -8.93
C GLU A 8 19.43 0.08 -8.54
N TYR A 9 19.17 0.51 -7.30
CA TYR A 9 17.81 0.87 -6.85
C TYR A 9 17.23 2.06 -7.61
N ALA A 10 18.01 3.13 -7.81
CA ALA A 10 17.56 4.30 -8.57
C ALA A 10 17.31 3.96 -10.05
N ALA A 11 18.07 3.02 -10.62
CA ALA A 11 17.85 2.52 -11.98
C ALA A 11 16.57 1.70 -12.07
N ALA A 12 16.33 0.77 -11.14
CA ALA A 12 15.12 -0.03 -11.07
C ALA A 12 13.85 0.83 -10.95
N GLN A 13 13.87 1.89 -10.12
CA GLN A 13 12.74 2.82 -9.99
C GLN A 13 12.45 3.61 -11.28
N ASN A 14 13.50 4.05 -11.99
CA ASN A 14 13.35 4.78 -13.26
C ASN A 14 12.86 3.86 -14.40
N GLU A 15 13.26 2.60 -14.39
CA GLU A 15 12.83 1.60 -15.37
C GLU A 15 11.39 1.14 -15.12
N ALA A 16 11.00 0.98 -13.85
CA ALA A 16 9.62 0.71 -13.44
C ALA A 16 8.66 1.83 -13.88
N ALA A 17 9.05 3.09 -13.69
CA ALA A 17 8.28 4.25 -14.14
C ALA A 17 8.11 4.30 -15.67
N ARG A 18 9.12 3.85 -16.44
CA ARG A 18 9.02 3.72 -17.90
C ARG A 18 8.12 2.56 -18.32
N ARG A 19 8.18 1.41 -17.64
CA ARG A 19 7.33 0.23 -17.93
C ARG A 19 5.86 0.45 -17.59
N LEU A 20 5.55 1.22 -16.54
CA LEU A 20 4.19 1.70 -16.26
C LEU A 20 3.62 2.57 -17.40
N ALA A 21 4.49 3.32 -18.09
CA ALA A 21 4.10 4.07 -19.29
C ALA A 21 3.93 3.18 -20.54
N GLU A 22 4.46 1.94 -20.52
CA GLU A 22 4.50 0.98 -21.63
C GLU A 22 3.56 -0.23 -21.45
N ALA A 23 2.92 -0.39 -20.29
CA ALA A 23 1.96 -1.46 -20.01
C ALA A 23 0.80 -1.48 -21.04
N PRO A 24 0.28 -2.66 -21.42
CA PRO A 24 -0.69 -2.80 -22.51
C PRO A 24 -1.94 -1.93 -22.30
N LYS A 25 -2.20 -1.05 -23.27
CA LYS A 25 -3.29 -0.06 -23.32
C LYS A 25 -4.69 -0.65 -23.53
N SER A 26 -4.98 -1.88 -23.11
CA SER A 26 -6.27 -2.53 -23.39
C SER A 26 -7.25 -2.55 -22.21
N VAL A 27 -7.04 -1.72 -21.19
CA VAL A 27 -8.08 -1.40 -20.20
C VAL A 27 -8.26 0.11 -20.21
N HIS A 28 -9.40 0.59 -20.70
CA HIS A 28 -9.69 2.02 -20.72
C HIS A 28 -9.88 2.50 -19.28
N GLN A 29 -9.22 3.60 -18.92
CA GLN A 29 -9.29 4.19 -17.57
C GLN A 29 -10.71 4.60 -17.15
N GLU A 30 -11.61 4.72 -18.12
CA GLU A 30 -13.04 4.99 -17.96
C GLU A 30 -13.83 3.76 -17.44
N ASP A 31 -13.31 2.53 -17.64
CA ASP A 31 -13.93 1.29 -17.14
C ASP A 31 -13.63 1.03 -15.65
N LEU A 32 -12.73 1.82 -15.04
CA LEU A 32 -12.16 1.61 -13.71
C LEU A 32 -12.66 2.63 -12.66
N GLY A 33 -13.85 3.20 -12.87
CA GLY A 33 -14.55 4.17 -12.00
C GLY A 33 -13.83 4.59 -10.71
N ASN A 34 -13.17 5.76 -10.72
CA ASN A 34 -12.54 6.49 -9.61
C ASN A 34 -11.49 5.72 -8.76
N PRO A 35 -10.32 6.34 -8.51
CA PRO A 35 -9.05 5.73 -8.96
C PRO A 35 -8.87 4.31 -8.42
N ALA A 36 -9.26 3.32 -9.22
CA ALA A 36 -8.99 1.93 -8.88
C ALA A 36 -7.47 1.70 -8.88
N VAL A 37 -6.94 1.17 -7.77
CA VAL A 37 -5.53 0.74 -7.72
C VAL A 37 -5.43 -0.53 -8.56
N LEU A 38 -4.62 -0.51 -9.60
CA LEU A 38 -4.33 -1.68 -10.44
C LEU A 38 -2.91 -2.17 -10.15
N GLY A 39 -2.76 -3.42 -9.71
CA GLY A 39 -1.45 -3.95 -9.29
C GLY A 39 -1.31 -5.45 -9.56
N ARG A 40 -0.07 -5.89 -9.80
CA ARG A 40 0.26 -7.31 -9.89
C ARG A 40 0.39 -7.89 -8.48
N VAL A 41 -0.11 -9.10 -8.29
CA VAL A 41 -0.15 -9.81 -7.01
C VAL A 41 1.15 -10.57 -6.74
N HIS A 42 1.63 -10.49 -5.50
CA HIS A 42 2.66 -11.35 -4.91
C HIS A 42 2.08 -12.03 -3.66
N VAL A 43 2.01 -13.35 -3.65
CA VAL A 43 1.31 -14.18 -2.65
C VAL A 43 2.30 -14.78 -1.65
N TYR A 44 1.95 -14.67 -0.37
CA TYR A 44 2.67 -15.25 0.74
C TYR A 44 1.73 -16.05 1.65
N GLY A 45 2.30 -16.92 2.48
CA GLY A 45 1.54 -17.82 3.35
C GLY A 45 0.99 -17.16 4.61
N ASP A 46 0.64 -18.01 5.57
CA ASP A 46 0.15 -17.60 6.89
C ASP A 46 1.29 -17.19 7.83
N ASN A 47 0.96 -16.44 8.88
CA ASN A 47 1.83 -16.11 10.01
C ASN A 47 3.16 -15.46 9.60
N ILE A 48 3.13 -14.63 8.55
CA ILE A 48 4.26 -13.79 8.19
C ILE A 48 4.43 -12.74 9.29
N ASP A 49 5.43 -12.94 10.15
CA ASP A 49 5.69 -12.07 11.27
C ASP A 49 6.51 -10.82 10.89
N THR A 50 6.60 -9.87 11.82
CA THR A 50 7.33 -8.62 11.61
C THR A 50 8.86 -8.76 11.53
N ASP A 51 9.44 -9.86 12.02
CA ASP A 51 10.86 -10.19 11.83
C ASP A 51 11.12 -10.68 10.41
N VAL A 52 10.18 -11.43 9.84
CA VAL A 52 10.22 -11.90 8.45
C VAL A 52 9.99 -10.74 7.47
N ILE A 53 9.08 -9.81 7.79
CA ILE A 53 8.85 -8.62 6.95
C ILE A 53 10.07 -7.70 6.93
N ILE A 54 10.64 -7.41 8.10
CA ILE A 54 11.85 -6.60 8.23
C ILE A 54 12.71 -7.09 9.40
N PRO A 55 13.86 -7.72 9.13
CA PRO A 55 14.68 -8.28 10.18
C PRO A 55 15.20 -7.23 11.17
N ALA A 56 15.29 -7.63 12.45
CA ALA A 56 15.67 -6.73 13.55
C ALA A 56 17.02 -6.00 13.33
N ARG A 57 17.93 -6.61 12.56
CA ARG A 57 19.25 -6.07 12.20
C ARG A 57 19.20 -4.77 11.39
N TYR A 58 18.07 -4.43 10.79
CA TYR A 58 17.90 -3.18 10.02
C TYR A 58 17.14 -2.08 10.77
N LEU A 59 16.75 -2.33 12.02
CA LEU A 59 15.96 -1.37 12.82
C LEU A 59 16.81 -0.27 13.47
N THR A 60 18.06 -0.13 13.06
CA THR A 60 18.95 0.98 13.45
C THR A 60 18.73 2.23 12.60
N THR A 61 17.94 2.13 11.52
CA THR A 61 17.59 3.22 10.61
C THR A 61 16.08 3.44 10.60
N SER A 62 15.69 4.67 10.25
CA SER A 62 14.30 5.04 9.97
C SER A 62 14.14 5.57 8.54
N ASP A 63 15.18 5.46 7.70
CA ASP A 63 15.09 5.81 6.28
C ASP A 63 14.21 4.78 5.55
N PRO A 64 13.06 5.18 4.99
CA PRO A 64 12.16 4.26 4.30
C PRO A 64 12.85 3.53 3.13
N ARG A 65 13.81 4.16 2.45
CA ARG A 65 14.51 3.55 1.31
C ARG A 65 15.44 2.43 1.74
N GLU A 66 16.10 2.61 2.89
CA GLU A 66 16.99 1.60 3.45
C GLU A 66 16.18 0.41 3.98
N LEU A 67 15.05 0.67 4.64
CA LEU A 67 14.14 -0.38 5.10
C LEU A 67 13.52 -1.16 3.94
N ALA A 68 13.10 -0.47 2.88
CA ALA A 68 12.57 -1.10 1.67
C ALA A 68 13.58 -2.07 1.01
N ALA A 69 14.86 -1.71 1.03
CA ALA A 69 15.93 -2.52 0.44
C ALA A 69 16.10 -3.90 1.11
N HIS A 70 15.52 -4.08 2.30
CA HIS A 70 15.60 -5.28 3.12
C HIS A 70 14.20 -5.88 3.43
N CYS A 71 13.16 -5.40 2.74
CA CYS A 71 11.81 -5.88 2.93
C CYS A 71 11.68 -7.34 2.46
N MET A 72 11.13 -8.21 3.31
CA MET A 72 10.87 -9.63 3.04
C MET A 72 12.10 -10.49 2.71
N GLU A 73 13.32 -9.98 2.86
CA GLU A 73 14.53 -10.61 2.28
C GLU A 73 14.86 -12.00 2.84
N ASP A 74 14.50 -12.29 4.09
CA ASP A 74 14.75 -13.59 4.72
C ASP A 74 13.73 -14.66 4.25
N LEU A 75 12.56 -14.21 3.75
CA LEU A 75 11.51 -15.09 3.20
C LEU A 75 11.66 -15.27 1.69
N ASP A 76 11.87 -14.16 1.00
CA ASP A 76 11.97 -14.07 -0.45
C ASP A 76 13.13 -13.14 -0.80
N PRO A 77 14.34 -13.69 -1.00
CA PRO A 77 15.54 -12.90 -1.34
C PRO A 77 15.39 -12.08 -2.64
N ASP A 78 14.46 -12.48 -3.50
CA ASP A 78 14.18 -11.83 -4.78
C ASP A 78 13.01 -10.83 -4.69
N PHE A 79 12.41 -10.62 -3.52
CA PHE A 79 11.24 -9.77 -3.32
C PHE A 79 11.39 -8.40 -3.98
N LEU A 80 12.49 -7.70 -3.66
CA LEU A 80 12.74 -6.36 -4.17
C LEU A 80 12.99 -6.34 -5.68
N ALA A 81 13.49 -7.43 -6.26
CA ALA A 81 13.70 -7.53 -7.70
C ALA A 81 12.39 -7.82 -8.45
N LYS A 82 11.44 -8.50 -7.80
CA LYS A 82 10.11 -8.84 -8.34
C LYS A 82 9.14 -7.67 -8.26
N VAL A 83 9.10 -6.97 -7.13
CA VAL A 83 8.10 -5.93 -6.85
C VAL A 83 8.32 -4.70 -7.71
N GLN A 84 7.22 -4.20 -8.28
CA GLN A 84 7.15 -2.92 -8.97
C GLN A 84 6.25 -1.95 -8.19
N PRO A 85 6.47 -0.62 -8.32
CA PRO A 85 5.56 0.37 -7.75
C PRO A 85 4.13 0.15 -8.23
N GLY A 86 3.19 0.02 -7.29
CA GLY A 86 1.79 -0.25 -7.60
C GLY A 86 1.36 -1.69 -7.33
N ASP A 87 2.30 -2.63 -7.19
CA ASP A 87 2.00 -4.04 -6.92
C ASP A 87 1.31 -4.26 -5.57
N ILE A 88 0.71 -5.44 -5.43
CA ILE A 88 -0.16 -5.80 -4.32
C ILE A 88 0.40 -7.05 -3.65
N LEU A 89 0.55 -6.99 -2.33
CA LEU A 89 0.95 -8.13 -1.53
C LEU A 89 -0.30 -8.86 -1.05
N VAL A 90 -0.39 -10.16 -1.30
CA VAL A 90 -1.44 -11.04 -0.78
C VAL A 90 -0.82 -11.96 0.27
N ALA A 91 -1.49 -12.15 1.40
CA ALA A 91 -1.04 -13.05 2.44
C ALA A 91 -2.18 -13.88 3.05
N GLY A 92 -1.82 -14.96 3.73
CA GLY A 92 -2.74 -15.79 4.47
C GLY A 92 -3.24 -15.16 5.78
N GLU A 93 -3.41 -15.99 6.79
CA GLU A 93 -3.88 -15.59 8.12
C GLU A 93 -2.77 -14.93 8.95
N ASN A 94 -3.18 -14.04 9.86
CA ASN A 94 -2.33 -13.46 10.91
C ASN A 94 -1.08 -12.73 10.36
N PHE A 95 -1.23 -12.02 9.24
CA PHE A 95 -0.15 -11.25 8.64
C PHE A 95 0.32 -10.11 9.56
N GLY A 96 1.64 -9.92 9.65
CA GLY A 96 2.29 -8.92 10.49
C GLY A 96 2.29 -9.28 11.98
N CYS A 97 2.24 -10.57 12.32
CA CYS A 97 2.27 -11.01 13.71
C CYS A 97 3.63 -10.78 14.39
N GLY A 98 3.70 -11.08 15.68
CA GLY A 98 4.90 -10.85 16.49
C GLY A 98 4.99 -9.44 17.07
N SER A 99 6.18 -8.87 17.04
CA SER A 99 6.51 -7.65 17.79
C SER A 99 5.93 -6.35 17.18
N SER A 100 5.75 -5.31 18.01
CA SER A 100 5.28 -4.01 17.55
C SER A 100 6.38 -3.27 16.78
N ARG A 101 6.41 -3.43 15.44
CA ARG A 101 7.37 -2.78 14.56
C ARG A 101 6.67 -1.91 13.52
N GLU A 102 6.72 -0.59 13.70
CA GLU A 102 6.24 0.37 12.68
C GLU A 102 7.11 0.35 11.41
N HIS A 103 8.34 -0.13 11.52
CA HIS A 103 9.25 -0.35 10.38
C HIS A 103 8.70 -1.37 9.38
N ALA A 104 7.92 -2.38 9.82
CA ALA A 104 7.40 -3.42 8.94
C ALA A 104 6.43 -2.88 7.85
N PRO A 105 5.33 -2.18 8.20
CA PRO A 105 4.48 -1.56 7.18
C PRO A 105 5.20 -0.43 6.41
N LEU A 106 6.17 0.25 7.03
CA LEU A 106 6.97 1.26 6.33
C LEU A 106 7.85 0.66 5.24
N ALA A 107 8.51 -0.48 5.52
CA ALA A 107 9.33 -1.20 4.56
C ALA A 107 8.49 -1.67 3.36
N ILE A 108 7.32 -2.27 3.62
CA ILE A 108 6.37 -2.71 2.58
C ILE A 108 5.94 -1.53 1.70
N LYS A 109 5.50 -0.43 2.32
CA LYS A 109 5.07 0.77 1.59
C LYS A 109 6.20 1.36 0.75
N ALA A 110 7.40 1.45 1.30
CA ALA A 110 8.54 2.03 0.61
C ALA A 110 9.16 1.11 -0.47
N ALA A 111 8.89 -0.21 -0.40
CA ALA A 111 9.22 -1.15 -1.46
C ALA A 111 8.34 -0.98 -2.71
N GLY A 112 7.24 -0.23 -2.62
CA GLY A 112 6.36 0.09 -3.75
C GLY A 112 5.02 -0.65 -3.74
N ILE A 113 4.75 -1.44 -2.70
CA ILE A 113 3.45 -2.10 -2.53
C ILE A 113 2.36 -1.06 -2.27
N SER A 114 1.32 -1.08 -3.10
CA SER A 114 0.19 -0.15 -3.03
C SER A 114 -0.89 -0.60 -2.04
N CYS A 115 -1.02 -1.90 -1.79
CA CYS A 115 -1.95 -2.46 -0.82
C CYS A 115 -1.49 -3.85 -0.36
N VAL A 116 -1.80 -4.20 0.88
CA VAL A 116 -1.74 -5.58 1.36
C VAL A 116 -3.15 -6.15 1.48
N ILE A 117 -3.43 -7.29 0.87
CA ILE A 117 -4.66 -8.06 1.08
C ILE A 117 -4.28 -9.28 1.92
N ALA A 118 -4.98 -9.53 3.03
CA ALA A 118 -4.71 -10.72 3.82
C ALA A 118 -6.01 -11.41 4.25
N ALA A 119 -5.92 -12.69 4.60
CA ALA A 119 -7.05 -13.37 5.22
C ALA A 119 -7.34 -12.80 6.62
N SER A 120 -6.29 -12.46 7.37
CA SER A 120 -6.41 -11.67 8.59
C SER A 120 -5.10 -10.96 8.92
N PHE A 121 -5.19 -9.87 9.69
CA PHE A 121 -4.01 -9.14 10.17
C PHE A 121 -3.84 -9.25 11.68
N ALA A 122 -2.59 -9.30 12.13
CA ALA A 122 -2.30 -9.06 13.53
C ALA A 122 -2.68 -7.62 13.92
N ARG A 123 -3.38 -7.47 15.05
CA ARG A 123 -3.98 -6.21 15.48
C ARG A 123 -3.00 -5.03 15.57
N ILE A 124 -1.76 -5.30 15.99
CA ILE A 124 -0.72 -4.26 16.12
C ILE A 124 -0.27 -3.80 14.73
N PHE A 125 0.00 -4.74 13.83
CA PHE A 125 0.36 -4.42 12.44
C PHE A 125 -0.76 -3.65 11.75
N TYR A 126 -2.01 -4.08 11.91
CA TYR A 126 -3.18 -3.42 11.33
C TYR A 126 -3.22 -1.91 11.66
N ARG A 127 -3.05 -1.56 12.93
CA ARG A 127 -3.01 -0.16 13.38
C ARG A 127 -1.79 0.58 12.81
N ASN A 128 -0.61 -0.05 12.85
CA ASN A 128 0.61 0.59 12.38
C ASN A 128 0.57 0.84 10.86
N ALA A 129 -0.01 -0.07 10.08
CA ALA A 129 -0.19 0.10 8.64
C ALA A 129 -1.03 1.35 8.33
N ILE A 130 -2.17 1.52 9.01
CA ILE A 130 -3.00 2.74 8.88
C ILE A 130 -2.20 3.99 9.28
N ASN A 131 -1.47 3.95 10.41
CA ASN A 131 -0.68 5.09 10.87
C ASN A 131 0.40 5.51 9.87
N ILE A 132 1.07 4.54 9.25
CA ILE A 132 2.08 4.73 8.20
C ILE A 132 1.43 5.08 6.85
N GLY A 133 0.12 4.89 6.69
CA GLY A 133 -0.61 5.08 5.45
C GLY A 133 -0.28 4.02 4.40
N LEU A 134 -0.09 2.76 4.84
CA LEU A 134 -0.10 1.57 3.99
C LEU A 134 -1.55 1.04 3.95
N PRO A 135 -2.21 1.02 2.78
CA PRO A 135 -3.52 0.40 2.63
C PRO A 135 -3.48 -1.10 2.93
N ILE A 136 -4.47 -1.57 3.70
CA ILE A 136 -4.64 -2.99 4.00
C ILE A 136 -6.11 -3.41 3.85
N LEU A 137 -6.38 -4.55 3.22
CA LEU A 137 -7.73 -5.09 3.05
C LEU A 137 -7.80 -6.50 3.64
N GLU A 138 -8.67 -6.71 4.62
CA GLU A 138 -8.96 -8.05 5.13
C GLU A 138 -10.03 -8.70 4.25
N CYS A 139 -9.66 -9.76 3.55
CA CYS A 139 -10.55 -10.51 2.66
C CYS A 139 -10.08 -11.96 2.54
N PRO A 140 -10.56 -12.87 3.42
CA PRO A 140 -10.19 -14.28 3.41
C PRO A 140 -10.45 -14.98 2.06
N GLU A 141 -11.51 -14.59 1.37
CA GLU A 141 -11.89 -15.17 0.09
C GLU A 141 -10.91 -14.79 -1.01
N ALA A 142 -10.58 -13.50 -1.14
CA ALA A 142 -9.59 -13.05 -2.11
C ALA A 142 -8.20 -13.62 -1.80
N ALA A 143 -7.79 -13.64 -0.53
CA ALA A 143 -6.50 -14.17 -0.11
C ALA A 143 -6.30 -15.65 -0.47
N ARG A 144 -7.37 -16.46 -0.43
CA ARG A 144 -7.31 -17.89 -0.81
C ARG A 144 -7.38 -18.12 -2.32
N SER A 145 -7.93 -17.18 -3.08
CA SER A 145 -8.21 -17.37 -4.51
C SER A 145 -7.22 -16.66 -5.45
N LEU A 146 -6.53 -15.62 -4.97
CA LEU A 146 -5.53 -14.90 -5.76
C LEU A 146 -4.22 -15.69 -5.83
N HIS A 147 -3.59 -15.66 -7.00
CA HIS A 147 -2.33 -16.34 -7.27
C HIS A 147 -1.24 -15.34 -7.65
N ASP A 148 0.03 -15.76 -7.52
CA ASP A 148 1.17 -14.96 -7.96
C ASP A 148 1.02 -14.54 -9.42
N GLY A 149 1.28 -13.26 -9.68
CA GLY A 149 1.21 -12.68 -11.01
C GLY A 149 -0.21 -12.31 -11.48
N ASP A 150 -1.26 -12.61 -10.70
CA ASP A 150 -2.60 -12.09 -10.99
C ASP A 150 -2.58 -10.56 -11.04
N LEU A 151 -3.35 -9.98 -11.97
CA LEU A 151 -3.58 -8.55 -12.04
C LEU A 151 -4.92 -8.24 -11.37
N VAL A 152 -4.93 -7.36 -10.37
CA VAL A 152 -6.14 -7.02 -9.61
C VAL A 152 -6.36 -5.52 -9.55
N SER A 153 -7.63 -5.12 -9.61
CA SER A 153 -8.09 -3.75 -9.39
C SER A 153 -8.77 -3.64 -8.02
N LEU A 154 -8.43 -2.62 -7.25
CA LEU A 154 -8.97 -2.35 -5.92
C LEU A 154 -9.71 -1.02 -5.89
N ASP A 155 -10.88 -1.02 -5.26
CA ASP A 155 -11.62 0.19 -4.90
C ASP A 155 -11.77 0.23 -3.37
N PHE A 156 -11.08 1.17 -2.74
CA PHE A 156 -11.09 1.33 -1.28
C PHE A 156 -12.37 1.99 -0.74
N GLU A 157 -13.09 2.73 -1.57
CA GLU A 157 -14.37 3.35 -1.18
C GLU A 157 -15.44 2.27 -1.03
N THR A 158 -15.53 1.37 -2.00
CA THR A 158 -16.50 0.31 -1.94
C THR A 158 -15.97 -0.94 -1.26
N GLY A 159 -14.64 -1.12 -1.13
CA GLY A 159 -14.02 -2.35 -0.64
C GLY A 159 -14.00 -3.47 -1.69
N THR A 160 -14.08 -3.12 -2.96
CA THR A 160 -14.17 -4.10 -4.05
C THR A 160 -12.78 -4.51 -4.51
N ILE A 161 -12.55 -5.83 -4.59
CA ILE A 161 -11.33 -6.44 -5.13
C ILE A 161 -11.76 -7.20 -6.37
N ARG A 162 -11.24 -6.85 -7.54
CA ARG A 162 -11.58 -7.51 -8.80
C ARG A 162 -10.34 -8.04 -9.48
N ARG A 163 -10.36 -9.32 -9.83
CA ARG A 163 -9.34 -9.94 -10.67
C ARG A 163 -9.54 -9.52 -12.11
N VAL A 164 -8.54 -8.89 -12.70
CA VAL A 164 -8.58 -8.36 -14.08
C VAL A 164 -8.09 -9.44 -15.05
N SER A 165 -6.97 -10.09 -14.74
CA SER A 165 -6.42 -11.20 -15.52
C SER A 165 -5.51 -12.06 -14.66
N GLY A 166 -5.28 -13.30 -15.08
CA GLY A 166 -4.24 -14.16 -14.50
C GLY A 166 -2.88 -13.98 -15.17
N ASP A 167 -1.85 -14.56 -14.57
CA ASP A 167 -0.57 -14.70 -15.25
C ASP A 167 -0.69 -15.69 -16.42
N PRO A 168 -0.26 -15.33 -17.65
CA PRO A 168 -0.32 -16.24 -18.80
C PRO A 168 0.49 -17.54 -18.63
N GLY A 169 1.42 -17.58 -17.67
CA GLY A 169 2.23 -18.76 -17.31
C GLY A 169 1.69 -19.56 -16.12
N SER A 170 0.61 -19.11 -15.47
CA SER A 170 0.02 -19.82 -14.33
C SER A 170 -0.74 -21.07 -14.77
N ALA A 171 -0.53 -22.17 -14.03
CA ALA A 171 -1.01 -23.50 -14.35
C ALA A 171 -2.55 -23.63 -14.39
N GLU A 172 -3.03 -24.70 -15.02
CA GLU A 172 -4.42 -25.15 -15.01
C GLU A 172 -5.02 -25.08 -13.59
N GLY A 173 -6.09 -24.29 -13.41
CA GLY A 173 -6.75 -24.11 -12.11
C GLY A 173 -6.88 -22.67 -11.62
N ALA A 174 -6.30 -21.69 -12.33
CA ALA A 174 -6.54 -20.29 -12.03
C ALA A 174 -8.02 -19.92 -12.20
N GLU A 175 -8.55 -19.12 -11.27
CA GLU A 175 -9.91 -18.57 -11.35
C GLU A 175 -10.11 -17.81 -12.69
N PRO A 176 -11.35 -17.52 -13.12
CA PRO A 176 -11.57 -16.72 -14.32
C PRO A 176 -11.23 -15.23 -14.07
N ALA A 177 -10.90 -14.51 -15.14
CA ALA A 177 -10.89 -13.06 -15.11
C ALA A 177 -12.30 -12.52 -14.79
N GLY A 178 -12.38 -11.39 -14.08
CA GLY A 178 -13.62 -10.74 -13.69
C GLY A 178 -14.18 -11.17 -12.33
N LEU A 179 -13.59 -12.18 -11.67
CA LEU A 179 -13.98 -12.57 -10.32
C LEU A 179 -13.80 -11.39 -9.35
N THR A 180 -14.79 -11.18 -8.49
CA THR A 180 -14.86 -10.02 -7.60
C THR A 180 -15.17 -10.47 -6.18
N TRP A 181 -14.46 -9.90 -5.22
CA TRP A 181 -14.64 -10.10 -3.79
C TRP A 181 -14.91 -8.78 -3.08
N LYS A 182 -15.43 -8.89 -1.85
CA LYS A 182 -15.77 -7.75 -1.01
C LYS A 182 -14.98 -7.77 0.29
N ALA A 183 -14.08 -6.80 0.43
CA ALA A 183 -13.47 -6.44 1.70
C ALA A 183 -14.34 -5.39 2.43
N GLN A 184 -14.01 -5.14 3.70
CA GLN A 184 -14.57 -3.99 4.41
C GLN A 184 -14.09 -2.69 3.75
N PRO A 185 -14.99 -1.79 3.30
CA PRO A 185 -14.60 -0.50 2.75
C PRO A 185 -13.92 0.34 3.81
N PHE A 186 -13.01 1.22 3.38
CA PHE A 186 -12.40 2.16 4.32
C PHE A 186 -13.41 3.23 4.75
N PRO A 187 -13.63 3.41 6.06
CA PRO A 187 -14.36 4.57 6.54
C PRO A 187 -13.71 5.87 6.03
N PRO A 188 -14.48 6.95 5.79
CA PRO A 188 -13.95 8.19 5.24
C PRO A 188 -12.71 8.74 5.96
N PHE A 189 -12.68 8.63 7.29
CA PHE A 189 -11.54 9.05 8.11
C PHE A 189 -10.25 8.23 7.82
N ILE A 190 -10.37 6.93 7.57
CA ILE A 190 -9.23 6.06 7.24
C ILE A 190 -8.73 6.36 5.83
N ARG A 191 -9.64 6.60 4.88
CA ARG A 191 -9.27 7.03 3.52
C ARG A 191 -8.45 8.31 3.54
N GLU A 192 -8.90 9.31 4.31
CA GLU A 192 -8.18 10.58 4.45
C GLU A 192 -6.76 10.37 5.01
N ILE A 193 -6.59 9.47 5.98
CA ILE A 193 -5.27 9.13 6.52
C ILE A 193 -4.36 8.54 5.44
N ILE A 194 -4.88 7.57 4.68
CA ILE A 194 -4.14 6.89 3.63
C ILE A 194 -3.75 7.86 2.50
N GLU A 195 -4.71 8.66 2.01
CA GLU A 195 -4.50 9.69 0.98
C GLU A 195 -3.54 10.79 1.44
N ALA A 196 -3.48 11.04 2.76
CA ALA A 196 -2.49 11.96 3.32
C ALA A 196 -1.08 11.37 3.36
N GLY A 197 -0.94 10.07 3.18
CA GLY A 197 0.33 9.34 3.31
C GLY A 197 0.62 8.90 4.73
N GLY A 198 -0.35 8.93 5.64
CA GLY A 198 -0.23 8.51 7.04
C GLY A 198 -0.87 9.49 8.01
N LEU A 199 -1.02 9.04 9.26
CA LEU A 199 -1.75 9.77 10.30
C LEU A 199 -1.11 11.12 10.62
N VAL A 200 0.22 11.18 10.68
CA VAL A 200 0.97 12.42 10.95
C VAL A 200 0.68 13.48 9.90
N GLU A 201 0.70 13.11 8.62
CA GLU A 201 0.42 14.02 7.53
C GLU A 201 -1.05 14.45 7.50
N ALA A 202 -1.98 13.53 7.78
CA ALA A 202 -3.40 13.85 7.90
C ALA A 202 -3.65 14.88 9.01
N THR A 203 -3.06 14.66 10.19
CA THR A 203 -3.14 15.60 11.31
C THR A 203 -2.53 16.96 10.95
N ARG A 204 -1.37 16.98 10.28
CA ARG A 204 -0.74 18.24 9.84
C ARG A 204 -1.65 19.02 8.88
N ARG A 205 -2.28 18.34 7.92
CA ARG A 205 -3.24 18.96 6.98
C ARG A 205 -4.43 19.56 7.72
N ARG A 206 -5.03 18.84 8.67
CA ARG A 206 -6.18 19.33 9.46
C ARG A 206 -5.83 20.55 10.31
N LEU A 207 -4.69 20.52 11.01
CA LEU A 207 -4.23 21.65 11.83
C LEU A 207 -3.99 22.91 10.99
N ALA A 208 -3.41 22.77 9.79
CA ALA A 208 -3.22 23.89 8.87
C ALA A 208 -4.57 24.50 8.42
N GLN A 209 -5.58 23.67 8.14
CA GLN A 209 -6.91 24.13 7.74
C GLN A 209 -7.62 24.89 8.88
N SER A 210 -7.54 24.40 10.12
CA SER A 210 -8.14 25.06 11.28
C SER A 210 -7.53 26.45 11.57
N GLN A 211 -6.22 26.62 11.38
CA GLN A 211 -5.55 27.91 11.55
C GLN A 211 -5.89 28.93 10.45
N THR A 212 -6.26 28.46 9.26
CA THR A 212 -6.61 29.32 8.12
C THR A 212 -8.05 29.82 8.21
N GLY A 213 -8.96 29.02 8.79
CA GLY A 213 -10.35 29.42 9.07
C GLY A 213 -10.47 30.49 10.16
N SER A 214 -9.67 30.37 11.24
CA SER A 214 -9.69 31.33 12.36
C SER A 214 -9.18 32.74 11.97
N ARG A 215 -8.34 32.88 10.93
CA ARG A 215 -7.82 34.18 10.47
C ARG A 215 -8.78 34.99 9.57
N ARG A 216 -9.85 34.38 9.04
CA ARG A 216 -10.86 35.11 8.24
C ARG A 216 -11.93 35.78 9.09
N ASP A 217 -12.22 35.22 10.27
CA ASP A 217 -13.26 35.74 11.16
C ASP A 217 -12.83 37.00 11.95
N SER A 218 -11.53 37.22 12.12
CA SER A 218 -10.99 38.38 12.85
C SER A 218 -10.89 39.67 12.03
N ARG A 219 -11.29 39.70 10.75
CA ARG A 219 -11.22 40.90 9.88
C ARG A 219 -12.55 41.61 9.64
N VAL A 220 -13.66 41.16 10.21
CA VAL A 220 -15.00 41.76 9.97
C VAL A 220 -15.43 42.75 11.08
N GLY A 221 -14.57 43.05 12.07
CA GLY A 221 -14.94 43.83 13.26
C GLY A 221 -14.32 45.23 13.42
N SER A 222 -14.04 46.01 12.37
CA SER A 222 -13.50 47.37 12.57
C SER A 222 -13.81 48.42 11.48
N GLN A 223 -15.06 48.57 11.05
CA GLN A 223 -15.50 49.85 10.47
C GLN A 223 -16.92 50.17 10.93
N GLY A 224 -17.01 51.06 11.92
CA GLY A 224 -18.26 51.58 12.43
C GLY A 224 -17.99 52.59 13.54
N GLY A 225 -17.80 53.86 13.17
CA GLY A 225 -17.89 54.98 14.09
C GLY A 225 -16.88 56.09 13.83
N GLU A 226 -17.38 57.17 13.23
CA GLU A 226 -17.08 58.61 13.47
C GLU A 226 -17.51 59.36 12.20
N SER A 227 -18.78 59.79 12.18
CA SER A 227 -19.27 61.17 12.38
C SER A 227 -19.01 62.10 11.20
#